data_AF-A0A3D3CG91-F1
#
_entry.id   AF-A0A3D3CG91-F1
#
_cell.length_a   1.000
_cell.length_b   1.000
_cell.length_c   1.000
_cell.angle_alpha   90.00
_cell.angle_beta   90.00
_cell.angle_gamma   90.00
#
_symmetry.space_group_name_H-M   'P 1'
#
loop_
_entity.id
_entity.type
_entity.pdbx_description
1 polymer ?
#
loop_
_entity_poly.entity_id
_entity_poly.type
_entity_poly.pdbx_seq_one_letter_code
_entity_poly.pdbx_strand_id
1 'polypeptide(L)'
;MLELLYVRDVEELRSERTQVLGLYDQFYGEKCGIGVVLRPSEGEGSTVPYEAKKYRPLYLPDGLSMDVSVGEYATEPRFIFLGFLVGRENVACKKHRIAGHEVDSISGYRIHTTRDSLSGTAEIVRQGAGIRFVKSRYNLIEVEFDGGVQGAERCFYPEIPLILRW
;
A
#
# COMPACT_ATOMS: atom_id res chain seq x y z
N MET A 1 -8.34 -2.20 -2.42
CA MET A 1 -8.17 -3.60 -2.01
C MET A 1 -7.22 -3.63 -0.83
N LEU A 2 -7.51 -4.43 0.20
CA LEU A 2 -6.62 -4.64 1.35
C LEU A 2 -6.14 -6.10 1.32
N GLU A 3 -4.83 -6.31 1.42
CA GLU A 3 -4.21 -7.64 1.45
C GLU A 3 -3.33 -7.78 2.69
N LEU A 4 -3.30 -8.98 3.26
CA LEU A 4 -2.40 -9.34 4.35
C LEU A 4 -1.36 -10.33 3.79
N LEU A 5 -0.09 -9.98 3.94
CA LEU A 5 1.03 -10.83 3.56
C LEU A 5 1.53 -11.59 4.79
N TYR A 6 1.69 -12.90 4.66
CA TYR A 6 2.27 -13.76 5.68
C TYR A 6 3.53 -14.44 5.13
N VAL A 7 4.59 -14.47 5.94
CA VAL A 7 5.87 -15.10 5.59
C VAL A 7 5.80 -16.57 5.94
N ARG A 8 5.74 -17.43 4.91
CA ARG A 8 5.81 -18.89 5.06
C ARG A 8 7.25 -19.42 5.06
N ASP A 9 8.09 -18.84 4.22
CA ASP A 9 9.50 -19.20 4.08
C ASP A 9 10.36 -17.93 4.18
N VAL A 10 11.19 -17.86 5.20
CA VAL A 10 12.06 -16.71 5.47
C VAL A 10 13.18 -16.62 4.44
N GLU A 11 13.74 -17.75 3.99
CA GLU A 11 14.85 -17.75 3.04
C GLU A 11 14.37 -17.26 1.67
N GLU A 12 13.10 -17.48 1.33
CA GLU A 12 12.50 -16.88 0.15
C GLU A 12 12.58 -15.35 0.18
N LEU A 13 12.51 -14.68 1.35
CA LEU A 13 12.62 -13.21 1.43
C LEU A 13 14.01 -12.66 1.06
N ARG A 14 15.04 -13.51 1.11
CA ARG A 14 16.43 -13.17 0.78
C ARG A 14 16.82 -13.54 -0.65
N SER A 15 15.94 -14.22 -1.39
CA SER A 15 16.23 -14.63 -2.76
C SER A 15 16.50 -13.42 -3.66
N GLU A 16 17.27 -13.63 -4.73
CA GLU A 16 17.58 -12.57 -5.70
C GLU A 16 16.32 -11.91 -6.28
N ARG A 17 15.23 -12.66 -6.36
CA ARG A 17 13.96 -12.22 -6.92
C ARG A 17 13.17 -11.31 -5.98
N THR A 18 13.15 -11.63 -4.68
CA THR A 18 12.28 -10.98 -3.68
C THR A 18 13.00 -9.94 -2.84
N GLN A 19 14.33 -9.93 -2.82
CA GLN A 19 15.13 -8.94 -2.09
C GLN A 19 14.77 -7.49 -2.46
N VAL A 20 14.32 -7.25 -3.69
CA VAL A 20 13.84 -5.93 -4.15
C VAL A 20 12.62 -5.45 -3.35
N LEU A 21 11.82 -6.39 -2.85
CA LEU A 21 10.68 -6.13 -1.97
C LEU A 21 11.11 -5.88 -0.52
N GLY A 22 12.40 -5.98 -0.17
CA GLY A 22 12.96 -5.68 1.16
C GLY A 22 12.12 -6.19 2.34
N LEU A 23 11.36 -7.28 2.13
CA LEU A 23 10.44 -7.84 3.11
C LEU A 23 11.19 -8.49 4.26
N TYR A 24 12.41 -8.99 3.98
CA TYR A 24 13.28 -9.57 5.00
C TYR A 24 13.56 -8.57 6.12
N ASP A 25 13.94 -7.34 5.76
CA ASP A 25 14.20 -6.27 6.71
C ASP A 25 12.94 -5.80 7.46
N GLN A 26 11.78 -5.86 6.79
CA GLN A 26 10.50 -5.52 7.41
C GLN A 26 10.04 -6.60 8.40
N PHE A 27 10.34 -7.86 8.10
CA PHE A 27 9.94 -8.98 8.93
C PHE A 27 10.79 -9.09 10.21
N TYR A 28 12.11 -8.84 10.12
CA TYR A 28 13.01 -8.92 11.27
C TYR A 28 13.32 -7.59 11.96
N GLY A 29 13.01 -6.45 11.32
CA GLY A 29 13.29 -5.12 11.86
C GLY A 29 12.04 -4.41 12.35
N GLU A 30 12.24 -3.36 13.15
CA GLU A 30 11.19 -2.39 13.49
C GLU A 30 10.95 -1.41 12.33
N LYS A 31 10.67 -1.94 11.15
CA LYS A 31 10.40 -1.15 9.94
C LYS A 31 8.91 -1.06 9.65
N CYS A 32 8.51 -0.09 8.83
CA CYS A 32 7.15 0.04 8.34
C CYS A 32 6.73 -1.21 7.55
N GLY A 33 5.85 -2.03 8.12
CA GLY A 33 5.31 -3.24 7.50
C GLY A 33 4.16 -2.99 6.52
N ILE A 34 4.08 -1.81 5.91
CA ILE A 34 2.98 -1.39 5.04
C ILE A 34 3.45 -1.35 3.58
N GLY A 35 2.65 -1.89 2.68
CA GLY A 35 2.79 -1.76 1.24
C GLY A 35 1.59 -1.05 0.63
N VAL A 36 1.84 -0.18 -0.35
CA VAL A 36 0.82 0.55 -1.12
C VAL A 36 0.98 0.18 -2.59
N VAL A 37 -0.04 -0.48 -3.13
CA VAL A 37 -0.09 -0.84 -4.54
C VAL A 37 -0.89 0.21 -5.30
N LEU A 38 -0.25 0.84 -6.27
CA LEU A 38 -0.77 1.89 -7.11
C LEU A 38 -0.96 1.36 -8.54
N ARG A 39 -1.91 1.95 -9.24
CA ARG A 39 -2.14 1.73 -10.66
C ARG A 39 -2.38 3.07 -11.35
N PRO A 40 -2.14 3.16 -12.66
CA PRO A 40 -2.47 4.37 -13.43
C PRO A 40 -3.96 4.71 -13.31
N SER A 41 -4.25 6.00 -13.18
CA SER A 41 -5.61 6.53 -13.35
C SER A 41 -6.02 6.49 -14.81
N GLU A 42 -7.31 6.70 -15.08
CA GLU A 42 -7.80 6.81 -16.45
C GLU A 42 -7.11 7.99 -17.17
N GLY A 43 -6.62 7.76 -18.39
CA GLY A 43 -5.86 8.75 -19.15
C GLY A 43 -4.38 8.88 -18.78
N GLU A 44 -3.92 8.23 -17.71
CA GLU A 44 -2.49 8.18 -17.36
C GLU A 44 -1.76 7.03 -18.10
N GLY A 45 -0.47 7.26 -18.37
CA GLY A 45 0.41 6.26 -19.00
C GLY A 45 0.85 5.15 -18.04
N SER A 46 1.55 4.15 -18.58
CA SER A 46 2.09 3.01 -17.82
C SER A 46 3.40 3.30 -17.08
N THR A 47 3.87 4.55 -17.08
CA THR A 47 5.17 4.93 -16.53
C THR A 47 5.07 5.20 -15.04
N VAL A 48 5.94 4.56 -14.26
CA VAL A 48 6.04 4.81 -12.82
C VAL A 48 6.53 6.26 -12.56
N PRO A 49 5.90 7.03 -11.67
CA PRO A 49 6.23 8.44 -11.48
C PRO A 49 7.42 8.69 -10.53
N TYR A 50 8.09 7.64 -10.06
CA TYR A 50 9.19 7.69 -9.10
C TYR A 50 10.27 6.65 -9.44
N GLU A 51 11.44 6.78 -8.80
CA GLU A 51 12.52 5.82 -8.97
C GLU A 51 12.11 4.43 -8.45
N ALA A 52 12.23 3.42 -9.31
CA ALA A 52 11.77 2.07 -9.02
C ALA A 52 12.67 1.00 -9.64
N LYS A 53 12.64 -0.19 -9.05
CA LYS A 53 13.22 -1.43 -9.60
C LYS A 53 12.12 -2.37 -10.04
N LYS A 54 12.36 -3.09 -11.14
CA LYS A 54 11.43 -4.10 -11.64
C LYS A 54 11.43 -5.32 -10.73
N TYR A 55 10.24 -5.76 -10.36
CA TYR A 55 9.97 -7.03 -9.70
C TYR A 55 9.11 -7.91 -10.60
N ARG A 56 9.51 -9.18 -10.77
CA ARG A 56 8.80 -10.16 -11.60
C ARG A 56 8.44 -11.38 -10.75
N PRO A 57 7.24 -11.41 -10.15
CA PRO A 57 6.77 -12.59 -9.43
C PRO A 57 6.53 -13.76 -10.41
N LEU A 58 6.72 -15.00 -9.94
CA LEU A 58 6.53 -16.21 -10.76
C LEU A 58 5.12 -16.37 -11.33
N TYR A 59 4.11 -15.87 -10.62
CA TYR A 59 2.71 -15.99 -11.05
C TYR A 59 2.33 -14.97 -12.12
N LEU A 60 3.20 -13.98 -12.39
CA LEU A 60 2.90 -12.93 -13.34
C LEU A 60 3.28 -13.40 -14.76
N PRO A 61 2.41 -13.19 -15.77
CA PRO A 61 2.72 -13.55 -17.15
C PRO A 61 4.04 -12.94 -17.66
N ASP A 62 4.67 -13.64 -18.60
CA ASP A 62 5.89 -13.17 -19.25
C ASP A 62 5.71 -11.77 -19.85
N GLY A 63 6.75 -10.95 -19.71
CA GLY A 63 6.76 -9.56 -20.18
C GLY A 63 6.15 -8.55 -19.21
N LEU A 64 5.40 -8.99 -18.19
CA LEU A 64 4.86 -8.10 -17.16
C LEU A 64 5.82 -7.97 -15.97
N SER A 65 5.74 -6.82 -15.29
CA SER A 65 6.53 -6.54 -14.10
C SER A 65 5.85 -5.49 -13.23
N MET A 66 6.19 -5.49 -11.96
CA MET A 66 5.80 -4.46 -10.99
C MET A 66 6.97 -3.50 -10.79
N ASP A 67 6.70 -2.21 -10.63
CA ASP A 67 7.70 -1.21 -10.31
C ASP A 67 7.71 -0.97 -8.79
N VAL A 68 8.77 -1.40 -8.12
CA VAL A 68 8.91 -1.28 -6.66
C VAL A 68 9.80 -0.08 -6.35
N SER A 69 9.27 0.89 -5.61
CA SER A 69 9.99 2.11 -5.22
C SER A 69 11.35 1.79 -4.61
N VAL A 70 12.37 2.60 -4.90
CA VAL A 70 13.68 2.57 -4.25
C VAL A 70 13.71 3.54 -3.05
N GLY A 71 14.40 3.21 -1.94
CA GLY A 71 14.65 4.15 -0.84
C GLY A 71 14.53 3.56 0.57
N GLU A 72 14.34 4.44 1.56
CA GLU A 72 14.28 4.10 2.99
C GLU A 72 12.89 3.60 3.44
N TYR A 73 12.67 2.29 3.42
CA TYR A 73 11.40 1.65 3.82
C TYR A 73 11.22 1.47 5.33
N ALA A 74 12.13 2.01 6.16
CA ALA A 74 12.07 1.82 7.60
C ALA A 74 10.89 2.56 8.23
N THR A 75 10.51 3.71 7.68
CA THR A 75 9.54 4.63 8.30
C THR A 75 8.43 5.08 7.36
N GLU A 76 8.44 4.58 6.12
CA GLU A 76 7.43 4.84 5.10
C GLU A 76 6.95 3.53 4.46
N PRO A 77 5.72 3.52 3.92
CA PRO A 77 5.24 2.41 3.13
C PRO A 77 6.13 2.15 1.91
N ARG A 78 6.16 0.90 1.49
CA ARG A 78 6.68 0.54 0.18
C ARG A 78 5.65 0.84 -0.90
N PHE A 79 6.05 1.52 -1.97
CA PHE A 79 5.17 1.78 -3.10
C PHE A 79 5.46 0.80 -4.23
N ILE A 80 4.39 0.22 -4.77
CA ILE A 80 4.44 -0.73 -5.88
C ILE A 80 3.51 -0.20 -6.96
N PHE A 81 4.00 0.01 -8.17
CA PHE A 81 3.19 0.49 -9.28
C PHE A 81 2.96 -0.62 -10.31
N LEU A 82 1.68 -0.82 -10.66
CA LEU A 82 1.22 -1.82 -11.62
C LEU A 82 0.89 -1.14 -12.96
N GLY A 83 1.93 -0.68 -13.66
CA GLY A 83 1.80 0.04 -14.93
C GLY A 83 1.10 -0.75 -16.04
N PHE A 84 1.01 -2.08 -15.94
CA PHE A 84 0.28 -2.92 -16.89
C PHE A 84 -1.26 -2.92 -16.69
N LEU A 85 -1.78 -2.18 -15.70
CA LEU A 85 -3.22 -2.03 -15.45
C LEU A 85 -3.80 -0.73 -16.03
N VAL A 86 -3.10 -0.03 -16.93
CA VAL A 86 -3.63 1.15 -17.66
C VAL A 86 -4.99 0.84 -18.27
N GLY A 87 -5.92 1.80 -18.16
CA GLY A 87 -7.23 1.71 -18.81
C GLY A 87 -8.18 0.68 -18.22
N ARG A 88 -7.83 0.03 -17.10
CA ARG A 88 -8.79 -0.82 -16.37
C ARG A 88 -9.70 0.05 -15.51
N GLU A 89 -11.00 -0.07 -15.75
CA GLU A 89 -12.04 0.57 -14.95
C GLU A 89 -12.05 -0.01 -13.52
N ASN A 90 -12.48 0.83 -12.57
CA ASN A 90 -12.89 0.32 -11.26
C ASN A 90 -14.19 -0.47 -11.45
N VAL A 91 -14.13 -1.78 -11.25
CA VAL A 91 -15.36 -2.58 -11.16
C VAL A 91 -16.16 -2.08 -9.96
N ALA A 92 -17.44 -1.76 -10.18
CA ALA A 92 -18.33 -1.33 -9.11
C ALA A 92 -18.24 -2.32 -7.94
N CYS A 93 -17.87 -1.81 -6.76
CA CYS A 93 -17.82 -2.63 -5.56
C CYS A 93 -19.24 -3.05 -5.18
N LYS A 94 -19.40 -4.33 -4.85
CA LYS A 94 -20.61 -4.80 -4.17
C LYS A 94 -20.55 -4.30 -2.73
N LYS A 95 -21.71 -4.19 -2.07
CA LYS A 95 -21.76 -3.92 -0.64
C LYS A 95 -20.95 -4.97 0.13
N HIS A 96 -20.10 -4.52 1.05
CA HIS A 96 -19.29 -5.39 1.88
C HIS A 96 -19.71 -5.26 3.34
N ARG A 97 -19.59 -6.34 4.12
CA ARG A 97 -19.67 -6.26 5.59
C ARG A 97 -18.28 -6.28 6.19
N ILE A 98 -17.91 -5.23 6.92
CA ILE A 98 -16.63 -5.07 7.60
C ILE A 98 -16.91 -4.86 9.08
N ALA A 99 -16.31 -5.70 9.93
CA ALA A 99 -16.52 -5.66 11.39
C ALA A 99 -18.00 -5.64 11.83
N GLY A 100 -18.91 -6.20 11.02
CA GLY A 100 -20.36 -6.24 11.28
C GLY A 100 -21.17 -5.13 10.61
N HIS A 101 -20.52 -4.10 10.05
CA HIS A 101 -21.13 -2.95 9.41
C HIS A 101 -21.16 -3.12 7.89
N GLU A 102 -22.28 -2.74 7.26
CA GLU A 102 -22.37 -2.66 5.81
C GLU A 102 -21.69 -1.38 5.33
N VAL A 103 -20.79 -1.52 4.36
CA VAL A 103 -20.07 -0.42 3.71
C VAL A 103 -20.21 -0.52 2.20
N ASP A 104 -20.35 0.62 1.54
CA ASP A 104 -20.59 0.70 0.10
C ASP A 104 -19.29 0.94 -0.69
N SER A 105 -18.42 1.81 -0.16
CA SER A 105 -17.24 2.28 -0.89
C SER A 105 -16.09 2.68 0.03
N ILE A 106 -14.86 2.54 -0.47
CA ILE A 106 -13.70 3.17 0.17
C ILE A 106 -13.68 4.64 -0.28
N SER A 107 -13.76 5.56 0.68
CA SER A 107 -13.77 7.00 0.46
C SER A 107 -12.41 7.66 0.70
N GLY A 108 -11.47 6.97 1.36
CA GLY A 108 -10.17 7.55 1.62
C GLY A 108 -9.13 6.60 2.19
N TYR A 109 -7.87 6.97 1.98
CA TYR A 109 -6.71 6.33 2.58
C TYR A 109 -5.90 7.37 3.34
N ARG A 110 -5.52 7.06 4.58
CA ARG A 110 -4.52 7.84 5.32
C ARG A 110 -3.37 6.93 5.73
N ILE A 111 -2.16 7.43 5.61
CA ILE A 111 -0.94 6.77 6.06
C ILE A 111 -0.40 7.57 7.22
N HIS A 112 -0.44 6.96 8.39
CA HIS A 112 0.17 7.48 9.60
C HIS A 112 1.65 7.13 9.55
N THR A 113 2.53 8.11 9.72
CA THR A 113 3.99 7.93 9.65
C THR A 113 4.68 8.55 10.86
N THR A 114 5.78 7.91 11.29
CA THR A 114 6.67 8.44 12.33
C THR A 114 7.64 9.51 11.84
N ARG A 115 7.73 9.80 10.53
CA ARG A 115 8.64 10.82 9.98
C ARG A 115 8.11 12.24 10.13
N ASP A 116 9.02 13.20 10.28
CA ASP A 116 8.68 14.64 10.22
C ASP A 116 8.56 15.16 8.79
N SER A 117 9.28 14.53 7.86
CA SER A 117 9.25 14.84 6.43
C SER A 117 9.15 13.58 5.59
N LEU A 118 8.38 13.68 4.50
CA LEU A 118 8.18 12.61 3.54
C LEU A 118 9.37 12.50 2.57
N SER A 119 9.66 11.29 2.11
CA SER A 119 10.57 11.06 0.99
C SER A 119 10.00 11.64 -0.30
N GLY A 120 10.86 11.85 -1.31
CA GLY A 120 10.41 12.28 -2.64
C GLY A 120 9.37 11.35 -3.24
N THR A 121 9.51 10.03 -3.06
CA THR A 121 8.51 9.05 -3.51
C THR A 121 7.18 9.21 -2.79
N ALA A 122 7.19 9.32 -1.45
CA ALA A 122 5.96 9.52 -0.69
C ALA A 122 5.28 10.85 -1.02
N GLU A 123 6.04 11.90 -1.33
CA GLU A 123 5.53 13.18 -1.81
C GLU A 123 4.84 13.07 -3.17
N ILE A 124 5.45 12.37 -4.13
CA ILE A 124 4.85 12.10 -5.44
C ILE A 124 3.53 11.34 -5.28
N VAL A 125 3.51 10.32 -4.42
CA VAL A 125 2.31 9.52 -4.14
C VAL A 125 1.24 10.35 -3.44
N ARG A 126 1.60 11.20 -2.47
CA ARG A 126 0.69 12.12 -1.79
C ARG A 126 -0.04 13.03 -2.78
N GLN A 127 0.66 13.52 -3.79
CA GLN A 127 0.11 14.45 -4.80
C GLN A 127 -0.77 13.74 -5.84
N GLY A 128 -0.43 12.51 -6.23
CA GLY A 128 -1.10 11.82 -7.34
C GLY A 128 -2.15 10.77 -6.95
N ALA A 129 -2.04 10.14 -5.78
CA ALA A 129 -2.82 8.92 -5.46
C ALA A 129 -4.04 9.15 -4.55
N GLY A 130 -4.33 10.39 -4.14
CA GLY A 130 -5.40 10.69 -3.18
C GLY A 130 -5.14 10.11 -1.78
N ILE A 131 -3.89 9.79 -1.46
CA ILE A 131 -3.47 9.25 -0.17
C ILE A 131 -3.00 10.41 0.71
N ARG A 132 -3.60 10.55 1.89
CA ARG A 132 -3.14 11.54 2.88
C ARG A 132 -2.06 10.94 3.76
N PHE A 133 -1.05 11.73 4.08
CA PHE A 133 -0.03 11.36 5.07
C PHE A 133 -0.23 12.19 6.34
N VAL A 134 -0.16 11.54 7.49
CA VAL A 134 -0.40 12.15 8.80
C VAL A 134 0.74 11.77 9.74
N LYS A 135 1.28 12.75 10.47
CA LYS A 135 2.28 12.49 11.51
C LYS A 135 1.64 11.70 12.66
N SER A 136 2.29 10.64 13.09
CA SER A 136 1.86 9.78 14.20
C SER A 136 3.04 9.21 14.97
N ARG A 137 2.75 8.55 16.10
CA ARG A 137 3.74 7.78 16.87
C ARG A 137 4.02 6.40 16.26
N TYR A 138 3.13 5.91 15.40
CA TYR A 138 3.22 4.59 14.80
C TYR A 138 2.96 4.68 13.29
N ASN A 139 3.57 3.76 12.54
CA ASN A 139 3.28 3.59 11.13
C ASN A 139 2.00 2.76 10.98
N LEU A 140 0.91 3.35 10.48
CA LEU A 140 -0.40 2.70 10.32
C LEU A 140 -1.01 3.07 8.98
N ILE A 141 -1.84 2.19 8.43
CA ILE A 141 -2.76 2.52 7.34
C ILE A 141 -4.17 2.67 7.92
N GLU A 142 -4.84 3.73 7.53
CA GLU A 142 -6.25 3.96 7.81
C GLU A 142 -7.03 3.91 6.50
N VAL A 143 -8.09 3.11 6.50
CA VAL A 143 -9.03 3.01 5.39
C VAL A 143 -10.37 3.57 5.85
N GLU A 144 -10.84 4.60 5.15
CA GLU A 144 -12.13 5.24 5.39
C GLU A 144 -13.15 4.71 4.40
N PHE A 145 -14.33 4.35 4.90
CA PHE A 145 -15.48 3.95 4.12
C PHE A 145 -16.56 5.02 4.19
N ASP A 146 -17.30 5.18 3.09
CA ASP A 146 -18.53 5.97 3.01
C ASP A 146 -18.42 7.39 3.60
N GLY A 147 -17.24 8.00 3.47
CA GLY A 147 -16.94 9.35 3.98
C GLY A 147 -16.77 9.44 5.49
N GLY A 148 -16.76 8.31 6.21
CA GLY A 148 -16.70 8.27 7.67
C GLY A 148 -17.95 8.88 8.33
N VAL A 149 -19.11 8.75 7.69
CA VAL A 149 -20.37 9.39 8.09
C VAL A 149 -20.89 8.88 9.44
N GLN A 150 -20.63 7.62 9.80
CA GLN A 150 -21.04 7.08 11.11
C GLN A 150 -20.10 7.54 12.23
N GLY A 151 -18.90 8.03 11.88
CA GLY A 151 -17.90 8.52 12.83
C GLY A 151 -17.33 7.41 13.73
N ALA A 152 -17.49 6.15 13.36
CA ALA A 152 -17.02 5.00 14.10
C ALA A 152 -15.66 4.54 13.57
N GLU A 153 -14.87 3.92 14.44
CA GLU A 153 -13.58 3.36 14.07
C GLU A 153 -13.29 2.05 14.79
N ARG A 154 -12.45 1.24 14.17
CA ARG A 154 -11.85 0.06 14.77
C ARG A 154 -10.36 0.02 14.47
N CYS A 155 -9.57 0.11 15.53
CA CYS A 155 -8.12 -0.04 15.50
C CYS A 155 -7.74 -1.51 15.72
N PHE A 156 -6.81 -2.02 14.92
CA PHE A 156 -6.27 -3.39 15.00
C PHE A 156 -4.80 -3.41 15.43
N TYR A 157 -4.24 -2.26 15.79
CA TYR A 157 -2.89 -2.16 16.33
C TYR A 157 -2.87 -2.65 17.80
N PRO A 158 -1.83 -3.39 18.25
CA PRO A 158 -0.56 -3.65 17.57
C PRO A 158 -0.52 -4.89 16.65
N GLU A 159 -1.56 -5.71 16.61
CA GLU A 159 -1.54 -6.98 15.87
C GLU A 159 -1.42 -6.77 14.34
N ILE A 160 -2.09 -5.75 13.82
CA ILE A 160 -2.05 -5.34 12.41
C ILE A 160 -2.00 -3.81 12.37
N PRO A 161 -1.12 -3.17 11.57
CA PRO A 161 -1.00 -1.71 11.52
C PRO A 161 -2.15 -1.06 10.72
N LEU A 162 -3.40 -1.31 11.13
CA LEU A 162 -4.61 -0.98 10.39
C LEU A 162 -5.65 -0.32 11.30
N ILE A 163 -6.23 0.77 10.79
CA ILE A 163 -7.44 1.40 11.31
C ILE A 163 -8.50 1.35 10.21
N LEU A 164 -9.71 0.96 10.57
CA LEU A 164 -10.89 1.03 9.71
C LEU A 164 -11.85 2.08 10.27
N ARG A 165 -12.32 2.99 9.43
CA ARG A 165 -13.22 4.08 9.80
C ARG A 165 -14.44 4.10 8.89
N TRP A 166 -15.63 4.28 9.43
CA TRP A 166 -16.90 4.37 8.68
C TRP A 166 -17.87 5.34 9.34
#